data_AF-A0A124EB06-F1
#
_entry.id   AF-A0A124EB06-F1
#
_cell.length_a   1.000
_cell.length_b   1.000
_cell.length_c   1.000
_cell.angle_alpha   90.00
_cell.angle_beta   90.00
_cell.angle_gamma   90.00
#
_symmetry.space_group_name_H-M   'P 1'
#
loop_
_entity.id
_entity.type
_entity.pdbx_description
1 polymer ?
#
loop_
_entity_poly.entity_id
_entity_poly.type
_entity_poly.pdbx_seq_one_letter_code
_entity_poly.pdbx_strand_id
1 'polypeptide(L)'
;MRRAVLSFSILLLVISSFPNVQSTEKPKTPPWFREGTYLKYTMMMPTNPKNGEVNVIEVWPRLLPSQDVLKSVIGDLSDSSTVTLLVYGDMYLAIKITNITNDTAYVQIALELNNVSPRPGITIPQLSLNRTLLLNLTDMVYYEEDGTPIGRPMFFVDPMRLPKEDDYLVFPAFLKKHGIVSDKITIRNVSYTWMENKVLHTHYKDFMPPYLYVDGRGRYLVYNRKTGESFDIITQLVYDIDTSILITTGVCDITPELVSLGIVKMIALDRVNSRKLEKLIEEGKADKEWYAQGFNLYDTNIKLHDYGSGRSPSTPVKYFFALSLVVLAMTALWTERRWKW
;
A
#
# COMPACT_ATOMS: atom_id res chain seq x y z
N MET A 1 2.57 22.22 52.18
CA MET A 1 3.60 21.93 51.16
C MET A 1 4.25 20.55 51.31
N ARG A 2 4.91 20.21 52.43
CA ARG A 2 5.66 18.93 52.59
C ARG A 2 4.89 17.64 52.27
N ARG A 3 3.59 17.56 52.58
CA ARG A 3 2.78 16.34 52.31
C ARG A 3 2.32 16.20 50.84
N ALA A 4 2.14 17.31 50.12
CA ALA A 4 1.75 17.28 48.71
C ALA A 4 2.92 16.84 47.81
N VAL A 5 4.15 17.27 48.16
CA VAL A 5 5.37 16.80 47.51
C VAL A 5 5.57 15.30 47.76
N LEU A 6 5.29 14.81 48.98
CA LEU A 6 5.39 13.38 49.30
C LEU A 6 4.39 12.52 48.49
N SER A 7 3.14 12.97 48.35
CA SER A 7 2.13 12.29 47.52
C SER A 7 2.51 12.28 46.03
N PHE A 8 3.10 13.38 45.54
CA PHE A 8 3.58 13.46 44.15
C PHE A 8 4.78 12.53 43.91
N SER A 9 5.72 12.45 44.86
CA SER A 9 6.86 11.53 44.80
C SER A 9 6.44 10.05 44.89
N ILE A 10 5.43 9.71 45.69
CA ILE A 10 4.89 8.34 45.77
C ILE A 10 4.17 7.96 44.47
N LEU A 11 3.42 8.88 43.86
CA LEU A 11 2.80 8.64 42.55
C LEU A 11 3.86 8.42 41.46
N LEU A 12 4.94 9.22 41.47
CA LEU A 12 6.08 9.06 40.56
C LEU A 12 6.80 7.72 40.76
N LEU A 13 6.95 7.27 42.03
CA LEU A 13 7.55 5.99 42.37
C LEU A 13 6.69 4.79 41.95
N VAL A 14 5.36 4.89 42.06
CA VAL A 14 4.42 3.85 41.57
C VAL A 14 4.39 3.80 40.05
N ILE A 15 4.53 4.94 39.36
CA ILE A 15 4.66 4.99 37.89
C ILE A 15 6.04 4.45 37.43
N SER A 16 7.10 4.59 38.23
CA SER A 16 8.41 4.01 37.93
C SER A 16 8.55 2.53 38.31
N SER A 17 7.60 1.98 39.08
CA SER A 17 7.59 0.59 39.54
C SER A 17 6.90 -0.37 38.58
N PHE A 18 6.53 0.06 37.36
CA PHE A 18 6.16 -0.91 36.34
C PHE A 18 7.39 -1.77 36.07
N PRO A 19 7.28 -3.10 36.25
CA PRO A 19 8.41 -3.99 36.08
C PRO A 19 8.95 -3.78 34.68
N ASN A 20 10.28 -3.70 34.59
CA ASN A 20 11.08 -3.87 33.38
C ASN A 20 10.20 -4.41 32.26
N VAL A 21 9.81 -3.55 31.33
CA VAL A 21 9.43 -3.98 30.00
C VAL A 21 10.69 -4.67 29.51
N GLN A 22 10.74 -5.98 29.72
CA GLN A 22 11.71 -6.86 29.08
C GLN A 22 11.73 -6.39 27.63
N SER A 23 12.93 -6.09 27.16
CA SER A 23 13.23 -5.94 25.75
C SER A 23 12.77 -7.22 25.06
N THR A 24 11.49 -7.32 24.76
CA THR A 24 10.97 -8.18 23.73
C THR A 24 11.62 -7.64 22.47
N GLU A 25 12.53 -8.42 21.88
CA GLU A 25 12.93 -8.18 20.50
C GLU A 25 11.64 -7.97 19.72
N LYS A 26 11.43 -6.74 19.25
CA LYS A 26 10.21 -6.39 18.55
C LYS A 26 10.14 -7.28 17.31
N PRO A 27 8.98 -7.90 17.01
CA PRO A 27 8.86 -8.75 15.85
C PRO A 27 9.30 -7.97 14.61
N LYS A 28 10.17 -8.58 13.79
CA LYS A 28 10.72 -7.96 12.56
C LYS A 28 9.62 -7.61 11.55
N THR A 29 8.44 -8.21 11.69
CA THR A 29 7.28 -8.05 10.82
C THR A 29 6.00 -7.81 11.61
N PRO A 30 4.94 -7.24 10.99
CA PRO A 30 3.63 -7.11 11.61
C PRO A 30 3.03 -8.47 12.05
N PRO A 31 2.17 -8.53 13.09
CA PRO A 31 1.61 -9.78 13.61
C PRO A 31 0.82 -10.62 12.60
N TRP A 32 0.29 -9.99 11.54
CA TRP A 32 -0.44 -10.67 10.48
C TRP A 32 0.48 -11.28 9.41
N PHE A 33 1.76 -10.93 9.40
CA PHE A 33 2.73 -11.39 8.40
C PHE A 33 3.15 -12.82 8.74
N ARG A 34 2.44 -13.79 8.16
CA ARG A 34 2.64 -15.23 8.37
C ARG A 34 2.34 -16.01 7.11
N GLU A 35 2.81 -17.25 7.05
CA GLU A 35 2.49 -18.16 5.95
C GLU A 35 0.98 -18.29 5.74
N GLY A 36 0.55 -18.27 4.49
CA GLY A 36 -0.85 -18.36 4.10
C GLY A 36 -1.61 -17.03 4.15
N THR A 37 -1.01 -15.94 4.66
CA THR A 37 -1.61 -14.61 4.56
C THR A 37 -1.69 -14.15 3.11
N TYR A 38 -2.82 -13.55 2.75
CA TYR A 38 -3.03 -13.01 1.41
C TYR A 38 -3.71 -11.64 1.42
N LEU A 39 -3.43 -10.87 0.39
CA LEU A 39 -4.07 -9.61 0.04
C LEU A 39 -4.51 -9.71 -1.44
N LYS A 40 -5.75 -9.35 -1.73
CA LYS A 40 -6.25 -9.23 -3.11
C LYS A 40 -6.75 -7.82 -3.34
N TYR A 41 -6.34 -7.27 -4.48
CA TYR A 41 -6.72 -5.97 -4.95
C TYR A 41 -7.42 -6.08 -6.29
N THR A 42 -8.28 -5.12 -6.61
CA THR A 42 -8.97 -5.07 -7.89
C THR A 42 -9.02 -3.66 -8.47
N MET A 43 -9.08 -3.58 -9.80
CA MET A 43 -9.57 -2.42 -10.53
C MET A 43 -10.71 -2.93 -11.42
N MET A 44 -11.92 -2.48 -11.14
CA MET A 44 -13.12 -2.95 -11.85
C MET A 44 -13.45 -2.10 -13.09
N MET A 45 -13.93 -2.78 -14.12
CA MET A 45 -14.54 -2.16 -15.29
C MET A 45 -16.07 -2.20 -15.16
N PRO A 46 -16.78 -1.13 -15.56
CA PRO A 46 -18.24 -1.13 -15.57
C PRO A 46 -18.76 -2.16 -16.57
N THR A 47 -19.92 -2.75 -16.28
CA THR A 47 -20.61 -3.68 -17.19
C THR A 47 -20.92 -3.06 -18.55
N ASN A 48 -21.17 -1.74 -18.58
CA ASN A 48 -21.39 -0.96 -19.79
C ASN A 48 -20.33 0.17 -19.87
N PRO A 49 -19.13 -0.13 -20.40
CA PRO A 49 -18.08 0.88 -20.57
C PRO A 49 -18.48 1.89 -21.64
N LYS A 50 -18.13 3.16 -21.43
CA LYS A 50 -18.27 4.21 -22.45
C LYS A 50 -17.23 3.97 -23.56
N ASN A 51 -17.48 4.46 -24.77
CA ASN A 51 -16.51 4.38 -25.86
C ASN A 51 -15.16 4.96 -25.43
N GLY A 52 -14.09 4.18 -25.59
CA GLY A 52 -12.73 4.58 -25.21
C GLY A 52 -12.37 4.34 -23.74
N GLU A 53 -13.28 3.83 -22.90
CA GLU A 53 -12.88 3.36 -21.57
C GLU A 53 -12.08 2.07 -21.67
N VAL A 54 -10.78 2.20 -21.41
CA VAL A 54 -9.81 1.11 -21.43
C VAL A 54 -8.72 1.42 -20.41
N ASN A 55 -8.10 0.37 -19.88
CA ASN A 55 -6.87 0.49 -19.09
C ASN A 55 -5.68 0.15 -19.99
N VAL A 56 -4.62 0.95 -19.91
CA VAL A 56 -3.44 0.82 -20.77
C VAL A 56 -2.26 0.40 -19.90
N ILE A 57 -1.65 -0.73 -20.23
CA ILE A 57 -0.51 -1.29 -19.51
C ILE A 57 0.66 -1.43 -20.48
N GLU A 58 1.81 -0.85 -20.16
CA GLU A 58 3.04 -1.09 -20.91
C GLU A 58 3.84 -2.17 -20.22
N VAL A 59 4.11 -3.25 -20.96
CA VAL A 59 4.93 -4.36 -20.47
C VAL A 59 6.30 -4.36 -21.12
N TRP A 60 7.35 -4.59 -20.32
CA TRP A 60 8.71 -4.78 -20.78
C TRP A 60 8.95 -6.27 -21.06
N PRO A 61 9.11 -6.69 -22.33
CA PRO A 61 9.10 -8.10 -22.71
C PRO A 61 10.06 -9.01 -21.92
N ARG A 62 11.25 -8.49 -21.62
CA ARG A 62 12.31 -9.24 -20.91
C ARG A 62 11.97 -9.56 -19.45
N LEU A 63 11.05 -8.81 -18.86
CA LEU A 63 10.64 -8.99 -17.46
C LEU A 63 9.41 -9.87 -17.31
N LEU A 64 8.72 -10.20 -18.41
CA LEU A 64 7.51 -11.01 -18.38
C LEU A 64 7.80 -12.43 -17.87
N PRO A 65 7.09 -12.91 -16.85
CA PRO A 65 7.21 -14.30 -16.38
C PRO A 65 6.71 -15.32 -17.42
N SER A 66 5.68 -14.95 -18.18
CA SER A 66 5.02 -15.83 -19.17
C SER A 66 5.23 -15.32 -20.59
N GLN A 67 6.48 -15.36 -21.08
CA GLN A 67 6.81 -14.86 -22.41
C GLN A 67 6.08 -15.63 -23.52
N ASP A 68 5.80 -16.92 -23.34
CA ASP A 68 5.30 -17.78 -24.41
C ASP A 68 3.88 -17.42 -24.87
N VAL A 69 3.00 -17.03 -23.95
CA VAL A 69 1.64 -16.59 -24.28
C VAL A 69 1.69 -15.32 -25.12
N LEU A 70 2.46 -14.31 -24.68
CA LEU A 70 2.55 -13.04 -25.39
C LEU A 70 3.33 -13.19 -26.71
N LYS A 71 4.40 -13.99 -26.75
CA LYS A 71 5.12 -14.32 -27.99
C LYS A 71 4.22 -15.02 -29.01
N SER A 72 3.37 -15.96 -28.58
CA SER A 72 2.45 -16.66 -29.49
C SER A 72 1.42 -15.72 -30.15
N VAL A 73 1.07 -14.62 -29.47
CA VAL A 73 0.04 -13.67 -29.93
C VAL A 73 0.63 -12.50 -30.70
N ILE A 74 1.77 -11.97 -30.24
CA ILE A 74 2.38 -10.72 -30.72
C ILE A 74 3.53 -11.00 -31.70
N GLY A 75 4.09 -12.21 -31.67
CA GLY A 75 5.29 -12.58 -32.44
C GLY A 75 6.58 -12.16 -31.73
N ASP A 76 7.62 -11.89 -32.51
CA ASP A 76 8.92 -11.49 -31.99
C ASP A 76 8.82 -10.16 -31.24
N LEU A 77 9.03 -10.24 -29.92
CA LEU A 77 9.00 -9.09 -29.03
C LEU A 77 10.31 -8.30 -29.18
N SER A 78 10.20 -6.99 -29.47
CA SER A 78 11.39 -6.15 -29.56
C SER A 78 12.02 -5.95 -28.18
N ASP A 79 13.34 -6.11 -28.12
CA ASP A 79 14.14 -5.85 -26.92
C ASP A 79 14.32 -4.35 -26.60
N SER A 80 13.80 -3.47 -27.45
CA SER A 80 14.05 -2.03 -27.40
C SER A 80 12.82 -1.18 -27.05
N SER A 81 11.66 -1.81 -26.92
CA SER A 81 10.39 -1.13 -26.65
C SER A 81 9.46 -1.98 -25.80
N THR A 82 8.56 -1.32 -25.08
CA THR A 82 7.43 -1.99 -24.44
C THR A 82 6.43 -2.52 -25.45
N VAL A 83 5.54 -3.37 -24.94
CA VAL A 83 4.30 -3.76 -25.58
C VAL A 83 3.14 -3.12 -24.83
N THR A 84 2.28 -2.43 -25.56
CA THR A 84 1.04 -1.88 -25.03
C THR A 84 -0.03 -2.98 -24.95
N LEU A 85 -0.61 -3.18 -23.77
CA LEU A 85 -1.76 -4.04 -23.53
C LEU A 85 -2.98 -3.17 -23.22
N LEU A 86 -4.04 -3.32 -24.00
CA LEU A 86 -5.33 -2.70 -23.75
C LEU A 86 -6.20 -3.67 -22.95
N VAL A 87 -6.59 -3.30 -21.73
CA VAL A 87 -7.38 -4.14 -20.83
C VAL A 87 -8.78 -3.57 -20.71
N TYR A 88 -9.78 -4.34 -21.14
CA TYR A 88 -11.19 -3.94 -21.18
C TYR A 88 -12.03 -4.54 -20.04
N GLY A 89 -11.50 -5.55 -19.34
CA GLY A 89 -12.15 -6.19 -18.20
C GLY A 89 -11.52 -5.84 -16.87
N ASP A 90 -12.00 -6.51 -15.83
CA ASP A 90 -11.48 -6.36 -14.47
C ASP A 90 -10.03 -6.83 -14.36
N MET A 91 -9.30 -6.20 -13.44
CA MET A 91 -7.94 -6.62 -13.08
C MET A 91 -7.91 -7.05 -11.63
N TYR A 92 -7.20 -8.14 -11.34
CA TYR A 92 -7.05 -8.67 -9.99
C TYR A 92 -5.57 -8.87 -9.67
N LEU A 93 -5.10 -8.24 -8.61
CA LEU A 93 -3.74 -8.42 -8.11
C LEU A 93 -3.78 -9.16 -6.78
N ALA A 94 -3.18 -10.33 -6.72
CA ALA A 94 -3.07 -11.15 -5.53
C ALA A 94 -1.62 -11.18 -5.03
N ILE A 95 -1.45 -11.01 -3.73
CA ILE A 95 -0.18 -11.09 -3.02
C ILE A 95 -0.35 -12.10 -1.89
N LYS A 96 0.49 -13.13 -1.86
CA LYS A 96 0.39 -14.23 -0.91
C LYS A 96 1.76 -14.56 -0.33
N ILE A 97 1.82 -14.63 1.00
CA ILE A 97 2.99 -15.12 1.71
C ILE A 97 2.92 -16.65 1.68
N THR A 98 3.83 -17.28 0.95
CA THR A 98 3.77 -18.73 0.71
C THR A 98 4.67 -19.54 1.63
N ASN A 99 5.77 -18.94 2.10
CA ASN A 99 6.70 -19.57 3.02
C ASN A 99 7.51 -18.48 3.75
N ILE A 100 7.79 -18.69 5.03
CA ILE A 100 8.72 -17.88 5.81
C ILE A 100 9.79 -18.81 6.39
N THR A 101 11.05 -18.56 6.05
CA THR A 101 12.19 -19.32 6.57
C THR A 101 13.26 -18.36 7.08
N ASN A 102 13.56 -18.43 8.37
CA ASN A 102 14.51 -17.55 9.06
C ASN A 102 14.18 -16.06 8.80
N ASP A 103 15.11 -15.33 8.17
CA ASP A 103 15.00 -13.92 7.83
C ASP A 103 14.53 -13.68 6.38
N THR A 104 13.91 -14.67 5.76
CA THR A 104 13.41 -14.58 4.39
C THR A 104 11.96 -15.02 4.28
N ALA A 105 11.21 -14.40 3.37
CA ALA A 105 9.86 -14.80 3.02
C ALA A 105 9.70 -14.89 1.50
N TYR A 106 8.97 -15.90 1.05
CA TYR A 106 8.55 -16.03 -0.34
C TYR A 106 7.18 -15.38 -0.49
N VAL A 107 7.11 -14.39 -1.38
CA VAL A 107 5.89 -13.63 -1.66
C VAL A 107 5.50 -13.90 -3.10
N GLN A 108 4.42 -14.65 -3.28
CA GLN A 108 3.81 -14.88 -4.58
C GLN A 108 2.95 -13.68 -4.96
N ILE A 109 3.18 -13.16 -6.16
CA ILE A 109 2.46 -12.05 -6.75
C ILE A 109 1.83 -12.58 -8.04
N ALA A 110 0.54 -12.36 -8.20
CA ALA A 110 -0.20 -12.76 -9.38
C ALA A 110 -1.10 -11.61 -9.82
N LEU A 111 -0.93 -11.14 -11.05
CA LEU A 111 -1.81 -10.20 -11.70
C LEU A 111 -2.60 -10.92 -12.78
N GLU A 112 -3.91 -10.81 -12.69
CA GLU A 112 -4.85 -11.26 -13.69
C GLU A 112 -5.43 -10.05 -14.42
N LEU A 113 -5.36 -10.11 -15.75
CA LEU A 113 -5.91 -9.11 -16.65
C LEU A 113 -7.00 -9.78 -17.49
N ASN A 114 -8.24 -9.30 -17.39
CA ASN A 114 -9.35 -9.86 -18.15
C ASN A 114 -9.64 -9.03 -19.41
N ASN A 115 -9.98 -9.73 -20.49
CA ASN A 115 -10.28 -9.15 -21.81
C ASN A 115 -9.16 -8.22 -22.31
N VAL A 116 -8.00 -8.80 -22.61
CA VAL A 116 -6.78 -8.09 -23.01
C VAL A 116 -6.62 -8.10 -24.52
N SER A 117 -6.34 -6.94 -25.10
CA SER A 117 -5.99 -6.81 -26.51
C SER A 117 -4.57 -6.23 -26.64
N PRO A 118 -3.59 -7.04 -27.07
CA PRO A 118 -2.24 -6.55 -27.35
C PRO A 118 -2.11 -5.88 -28.72
N ARG A 119 -3.06 -6.12 -29.63
CA ARG A 119 -3.15 -5.50 -30.96
C ARG A 119 -4.58 -5.58 -31.51
N PRO A 120 -4.98 -4.68 -32.43
CA PRO A 120 -6.30 -4.69 -33.03
C PRO A 120 -6.67 -6.06 -33.62
N GLY A 121 -7.89 -6.52 -33.35
CA GLY A 121 -8.43 -7.78 -33.87
C GLY A 121 -8.03 -9.04 -33.08
N ILE A 122 -7.22 -8.93 -32.03
CA ILE A 122 -6.91 -10.06 -31.14
C ILE A 122 -7.33 -9.73 -29.71
N THR A 123 -8.02 -10.68 -29.10
CA THR A 123 -8.44 -10.64 -27.70
C THR A 123 -7.99 -11.91 -26.99
N ILE A 124 -7.31 -11.73 -25.87
CA ILE A 124 -6.98 -12.76 -24.91
C ILE A 124 -8.03 -12.67 -23.79
N PRO A 125 -8.87 -13.68 -23.59
CA PRO A 125 -9.92 -13.63 -22.57
C PRO A 125 -9.39 -13.33 -21.17
N GLN A 126 -8.24 -13.93 -20.82
CA GLN A 126 -7.58 -13.77 -19.54
C GLN A 126 -6.07 -13.94 -19.72
N LEU A 127 -5.29 -12.99 -19.21
CA LEU A 127 -3.83 -13.05 -19.15
C LEU A 127 -3.41 -13.04 -17.68
N SER A 128 -2.72 -14.10 -17.24
CA SER A 128 -2.19 -14.20 -15.88
C SER A 128 -0.67 -14.07 -15.89
N LEU A 129 -0.18 -13.08 -15.15
CA LEU A 129 1.24 -12.85 -14.89
C LEU A 129 1.50 -13.20 -13.43
N ASN A 130 2.40 -14.14 -13.16
CA ASN A 130 2.73 -14.52 -11.79
C ASN A 130 4.23 -14.63 -11.57
N ARG A 131 4.67 -14.31 -10.35
CA ARG A 131 6.06 -14.43 -9.94
C ARG A 131 6.14 -14.62 -8.44
N THR A 132 7.14 -15.36 -7.98
CA THR A 132 7.48 -15.42 -6.56
C THR A 132 8.71 -14.56 -6.33
N LEU A 133 8.61 -13.60 -5.41
CA LEU A 133 9.71 -12.76 -4.99
C LEU A 133 10.28 -13.24 -3.66
N LEU A 134 11.59 -13.12 -3.51
CA LEU A 134 12.28 -13.33 -2.24
C LEU A 134 12.32 -12.01 -1.47
N LEU A 135 11.66 -11.95 -0.32
CA LEU A 135 11.70 -10.81 0.60
C LEU A 135 12.70 -11.09 1.72
N ASN A 136 13.67 -10.21 1.91
CA ASN A 136 14.51 -10.22 3.10
C ASN A 136 13.80 -9.44 4.22
N LEU A 137 13.53 -10.11 5.34
CA LEU A 137 12.79 -9.56 6.48
C LEU A 137 13.65 -8.64 7.35
N THR A 138 14.97 -8.63 7.15
CA THR A 138 15.88 -7.76 7.91
C THR A 138 15.91 -6.35 7.35
N ASP A 139 15.91 -6.18 6.03
CA ASP A 139 15.92 -4.88 5.36
C ASP A 139 14.56 -4.50 4.73
N MET A 140 13.62 -5.45 4.66
CA MET A 140 12.31 -5.35 4.01
C MET A 140 12.44 -4.99 2.53
N VAL A 141 13.33 -5.68 1.81
CA VAL A 141 13.58 -5.50 0.36
C VAL A 141 13.37 -6.81 -0.40
N TYR A 142 12.72 -6.72 -1.56
CA TYR A 142 12.62 -7.80 -2.53
C TYR A 142 13.91 -7.96 -3.33
N TYR A 143 14.30 -9.19 -3.56
CA TYR A 143 15.47 -9.58 -4.34
C TYR A 143 15.10 -10.54 -5.46
N GLU A 144 15.80 -10.43 -6.59
CA GLU A 144 15.83 -11.49 -7.60
C GLU A 144 16.66 -12.69 -7.10
N GLU A 145 16.53 -13.83 -7.78
CA GLU A 145 17.25 -15.07 -7.42
C GLU A 145 18.77 -14.91 -7.41
N ASP A 146 19.32 -13.98 -8.21
CA ASP A 146 20.75 -13.67 -8.27
C ASP A 146 21.20 -12.62 -7.25
N GLY A 147 20.31 -12.19 -6.35
CA GLY A 147 20.60 -11.21 -5.31
C GLY A 147 20.49 -9.74 -5.77
N THR A 148 19.98 -9.46 -6.97
CA THR A 148 19.72 -8.08 -7.40
C THR A 148 18.54 -7.48 -6.60
N PRO A 149 18.69 -6.33 -5.91
CA PRO A 149 17.60 -5.71 -5.19
C PRO A 149 16.59 -5.08 -6.15
N ILE A 150 15.30 -5.34 -5.92
CA ILE A 150 14.17 -4.84 -6.71
C ILE A 150 13.59 -3.58 -6.06
N GLY A 151 13.19 -3.66 -4.80
CA GLY A 151 12.48 -2.59 -4.08
C GLY A 151 11.80 -3.07 -2.81
N ARG A 152 11.31 -2.12 -2.01
CA ARG A 152 10.55 -2.44 -0.78
C ARG A 152 9.12 -2.82 -1.14
N PRO A 153 8.45 -3.70 -0.38
CA PRO A 153 7.03 -3.96 -0.57
C PRO A 153 6.20 -2.67 -0.49
N MET A 154 5.30 -2.47 -1.44
CA MET A 154 4.42 -1.30 -1.53
C MET A 154 2.97 -1.66 -1.22
N PHE A 155 2.57 -2.93 -1.27
CA PHE A 155 1.22 -3.35 -0.87
C PHE A 155 1.07 -3.62 0.63
N PHE A 156 2.18 -3.56 1.35
CA PHE A 156 2.23 -3.50 2.81
C PHE A 156 3.55 -2.84 3.21
N VAL A 157 3.56 -2.14 4.35
CA VAL A 157 4.78 -1.50 4.87
C VAL A 157 5.11 -2.01 6.26
N ASP A 158 6.38 -1.92 6.64
CA ASP A 158 6.79 -2.10 8.03
C ASP A 158 6.44 -0.82 8.81
N PRO A 159 5.51 -0.85 9.78
CA PRO A 159 5.15 0.32 10.57
C PRO A 159 6.34 0.90 11.35
N MET A 160 7.34 0.08 11.64
CA MET A 160 8.54 0.50 12.38
C MET A 160 9.59 1.17 11.49
N ARG A 161 9.48 0.97 10.17
CA ARG A 161 10.43 1.44 9.17
C ARG A 161 9.68 1.89 7.91
N LEU A 162 8.82 2.88 8.11
CA LEU A 162 8.15 3.53 6.99
C LEU A 162 9.19 4.06 6.00
N PRO A 163 8.87 4.03 4.70
CA PRO A 163 9.72 4.64 3.68
C PRO A 163 9.97 6.11 4.01
N LYS A 164 11.17 6.59 3.72
CA LYS A 164 11.54 8.00 3.90
C LYS A 164 11.56 8.72 2.57
N GLU A 165 11.48 10.05 2.62
CA GLU A 165 11.79 10.87 1.45
C GLU A 165 13.16 10.48 0.88
N ASP A 166 13.26 10.44 -0.45
CA ASP A 166 14.41 9.98 -1.24
C ASP A 166 14.75 8.48 -1.16
N ASP A 167 14.02 7.66 -0.39
CA ASP A 167 14.14 6.20 -0.50
C ASP A 167 13.72 5.74 -1.90
N TYR A 168 14.39 4.72 -2.44
CA TYR A 168 14.04 4.15 -3.73
C TYR A 168 12.74 3.35 -3.64
N LEU A 169 11.79 3.68 -4.51
CA LEU A 169 10.60 2.87 -4.75
C LEU A 169 10.98 1.63 -5.55
N VAL A 170 11.71 1.81 -6.66
CA VAL A 170 12.39 0.74 -7.41
C VAL A 170 13.89 1.04 -7.44
N PHE A 171 14.71 0.03 -7.14
CA PHE A 171 16.15 0.23 -7.07
C PHE A 171 16.75 0.40 -8.47
N PRO A 172 17.66 1.37 -8.68
CA PRO A 172 18.31 1.59 -9.97
C PRO A 172 19.09 0.37 -10.48
N ALA A 173 19.58 -0.49 -9.59
CA ALA A 173 20.30 -1.72 -9.94
C ALA A 173 19.43 -2.66 -10.77
N PHE A 174 18.17 -2.86 -10.37
CA PHE A 174 17.20 -3.66 -11.09
C PHE A 174 16.91 -3.08 -12.49
N LEU A 175 16.61 -1.79 -12.56
CA LEU A 175 16.32 -1.11 -13.84
C LEU A 175 17.51 -1.21 -14.80
N LYS A 176 18.73 -0.95 -14.31
CA LYS A 176 19.97 -1.03 -15.09
C LYS A 176 20.23 -2.44 -15.63
N LYS A 177 20.04 -3.47 -14.82
CA LYS A 177 20.20 -4.88 -15.21
C LYS A 177 19.30 -5.23 -16.40
N HIS A 178 18.06 -4.77 -16.38
CA HIS A 178 17.07 -5.06 -17.42
C HIS A 178 17.09 -4.07 -18.60
N GLY A 179 18.06 -3.15 -18.62
CA GLY A 179 18.24 -2.17 -19.69
C GLY A 179 17.13 -1.11 -19.75
N ILE A 180 16.41 -0.91 -18.66
CA ILE A 180 15.37 0.11 -18.52
C ILE A 180 16.06 1.43 -18.18
N VAL A 181 15.87 2.43 -19.04
CA VAL A 181 16.44 3.76 -18.86
C VAL A 181 15.43 4.60 -18.10
N SER A 182 15.75 4.91 -16.85
CA SER A 182 14.90 5.70 -15.95
C SER A 182 15.77 6.61 -15.10
N ASP A 183 15.20 7.70 -14.62
CA ASP A 183 15.76 8.38 -13.46
C ASP A 183 15.49 7.61 -12.17
N LYS A 184 15.96 8.16 -11.05
CA LYS A 184 15.70 7.60 -9.73
C LYS A 184 14.20 7.69 -9.44
N ILE A 185 13.56 6.54 -9.25
CA ILE A 185 12.17 6.45 -8.81
C ILE A 185 12.19 6.42 -7.28
N THR A 186 11.85 7.54 -6.64
CA THR A 186 11.98 7.70 -5.19
C THR A 186 10.67 8.10 -4.53
N ILE A 187 10.62 7.92 -3.21
CA ILE A 187 9.56 8.42 -2.36
C ILE A 187 9.73 9.92 -2.22
N ARG A 188 8.67 10.66 -2.53
CA ARG A 188 8.63 12.12 -2.45
C ARG A 188 8.07 12.59 -1.11
N ASN A 189 7.06 11.91 -0.59
CA ASN A 189 6.39 12.35 0.63
C ASN A 189 5.75 11.19 1.36
N VAL A 190 5.74 11.26 2.69
CA VAL A 190 4.98 10.38 3.57
C VAL A 190 4.23 11.25 4.57
N SER A 191 2.90 11.14 4.59
CA SER A 191 2.05 12.01 5.41
C SER A 191 0.85 11.26 5.99
N TYR A 192 0.33 11.74 7.11
CA TYR A 192 -0.87 11.17 7.75
C TYR A 192 -2.15 11.99 7.47
N THR A 193 -2.00 13.10 6.74
CA THR A 193 -2.94 14.22 6.80
C THR A 193 -3.64 14.53 5.47
N TRP A 194 -3.48 13.70 4.44
CA TRP A 194 -3.89 14.04 3.08
C TRP A 194 -5.43 14.07 2.86
N MET A 195 -6.18 13.31 3.67
CA MET A 195 -7.65 13.21 3.64
C MET A 195 -8.21 13.10 5.07
N GLU A 196 -7.74 13.96 5.98
CA GLU A 196 -8.25 13.97 7.35
C GLU A 196 -9.76 14.21 7.35
N ASN A 197 -10.50 13.33 8.02
CA ASN A 197 -11.97 13.36 8.16
C ASN A 197 -12.79 12.89 6.94
N LYS A 198 -12.19 12.31 5.91
CA LYS A 198 -12.96 11.70 4.82
C LYS A 198 -13.01 10.19 4.93
N VAL A 199 -14.19 9.62 4.75
CA VAL A 199 -14.38 8.17 4.63
C VAL A 199 -13.87 7.68 3.28
N LEU A 200 -13.05 6.64 3.29
CA LEU A 200 -12.56 5.98 2.09
C LEU A 200 -13.37 4.72 1.82
N HIS A 201 -14.10 4.72 0.70
CA HIS A 201 -14.87 3.57 0.24
C HIS A 201 -14.03 2.68 -0.68
N THR A 202 -14.01 1.38 -0.37
CA THR A 202 -13.37 0.34 -1.19
C THR A 202 -14.37 -0.77 -1.54
N HIS A 203 -13.93 -1.78 -2.29
CA HIS A 203 -14.75 -2.97 -2.56
C HIS A 203 -14.79 -3.96 -1.39
N TYR A 204 -13.84 -3.86 -0.45
CA TYR A 204 -13.80 -4.72 0.74
C TYR A 204 -14.65 -4.15 1.88
N LYS A 205 -14.40 -2.90 2.27
CA LYS A 205 -15.15 -2.17 3.30
C LYS A 205 -14.88 -0.66 3.26
N ASP A 206 -15.54 0.08 4.14
CA ASP A 206 -15.22 1.47 4.42
C ASP A 206 -14.07 1.57 5.43
N PHE A 207 -13.12 2.45 5.14
CA PHE A 207 -12.01 2.76 6.03
C PHE A 207 -12.18 4.16 6.60
N MET A 208 -11.98 4.31 7.91
CA MET A 208 -12.03 5.60 8.60
C MET A 208 -10.60 6.18 8.71
N PRO A 209 -10.44 7.51 8.64
CA PRO A 209 -9.16 8.15 8.89
C PRO A 209 -8.71 7.98 10.36
N PRO A 210 -7.42 8.15 10.68
CA PRO A 210 -6.34 8.60 9.80
C PRO A 210 -5.79 7.49 8.89
N TYR A 211 -5.27 7.91 7.72
CA TYR A 211 -4.57 7.04 6.78
C TYR A 211 -3.11 7.42 6.73
N LEU A 212 -2.24 6.45 6.42
CA LEU A 212 -0.88 6.75 6.00
C LEU A 212 -0.87 6.91 4.48
N TYR A 213 -0.40 8.05 4.00
CA TYR A 213 -0.24 8.34 2.58
C TYR A 213 1.23 8.38 2.20
N VAL A 214 1.59 7.67 1.13
CA VAL A 214 2.93 7.67 0.53
C VAL A 214 2.81 8.11 -0.93
N ASP A 215 3.58 9.13 -1.30
CA ASP A 215 3.72 9.65 -2.65
C ASP A 215 5.12 9.33 -3.18
N GLY A 216 5.20 8.68 -4.32
CA GLY A 216 6.42 8.36 -5.04
C GLY A 216 6.45 9.01 -6.41
N ARG A 217 7.64 9.40 -6.86
CA ARG A 217 7.84 10.08 -8.14
C ARG A 217 9.12 9.65 -8.84
N GLY A 218 9.07 9.58 -10.17
CA GLY A 218 10.22 9.57 -11.07
C GLY A 218 9.97 10.58 -12.19
N ARG A 219 10.98 11.34 -12.60
CA ARG A 219 10.84 12.34 -13.67
C ARG A 219 10.81 11.71 -15.06
N TYR A 220 11.44 10.56 -15.30
CA TYR A 220 11.32 9.91 -16.60
C TYR A 220 11.62 8.41 -16.56
N LEU A 221 10.81 7.62 -17.25
CA LEU A 221 11.12 6.26 -17.67
C LEU A 221 10.95 6.14 -19.19
N VAL A 222 12.01 5.76 -19.90
CA VAL A 222 12.02 5.56 -21.35
C VAL A 222 11.44 4.19 -21.68
N TYR A 223 10.23 4.17 -22.23
CA TYR A 223 9.55 2.93 -22.61
C TYR A 223 9.82 2.52 -24.06
N ASN A 224 10.33 3.43 -24.89
CA ASN A 224 10.73 3.13 -26.26
C ASN A 224 12.11 3.73 -26.57
N ARG A 225 13.13 2.87 -26.67
CA ARG A 225 14.52 3.30 -26.92
C ARG A 225 14.78 3.72 -28.37
N LYS A 226 13.89 3.36 -29.30
CA LYS A 226 14.02 3.74 -30.72
C LYS A 226 13.56 5.18 -30.95
N THR A 227 12.47 5.58 -30.30
CA THR A 227 11.87 6.92 -30.43
C THR A 227 12.32 7.87 -29.33
N GLY A 228 12.80 7.35 -28.20
CA GLY A 228 13.12 8.13 -27.00
C GLY A 228 11.88 8.49 -26.16
N GLU A 229 10.71 7.91 -26.46
CA GLU A 229 9.50 8.21 -25.72
C GLU A 229 9.61 7.79 -24.25
N SER A 230 9.15 8.69 -23.37
CA SER A 230 9.22 8.55 -21.92
C SER A 230 7.97 9.12 -21.23
N PHE A 231 7.82 8.83 -19.94
CA PHE A 231 6.76 9.40 -19.10
C PHE A 231 7.26 9.65 -17.69
N ASP A 232 6.64 10.62 -17.01
CA ASP A 232 6.76 10.85 -15.57
C ASP A 232 6.08 9.72 -14.81
N ILE A 233 6.73 9.23 -13.75
CA ILE A 233 6.17 8.22 -12.84
C ILE A 233 5.55 8.90 -11.64
N ILE A 234 4.32 8.52 -11.31
CA ILE A 234 3.60 8.90 -10.09
C ILE A 234 3.03 7.63 -9.45
N THR A 235 3.32 7.44 -8.16
CA THR A 235 2.77 6.33 -7.38
C THR A 235 2.22 6.87 -6.06
N GLN A 236 0.93 6.70 -5.84
CA GLN A 236 0.18 7.20 -4.70
C GLN A 236 -0.42 6.03 -3.94
N LEU A 237 -0.07 5.88 -2.67
CA LEU A 237 -0.37 4.70 -1.88
C LEU A 237 -1.01 5.12 -0.56
N VAL A 238 -2.16 4.52 -0.23
CA VAL A 238 -2.91 4.81 0.99
C VAL A 238 -3.01 3.54 1.83
N TYR A 239 -2.52 3.59 3.06
CA TYR A 239 -2.42 2.46 3.97
C TYR A 239 -3.31 2.62 5.20
N ASP A 240 -3.73 1.48 5.72
CA ASP A 240 -4.36 1.35 7.03
C ASP A 240 -3.30 1.55 8.11
N ILE A 241 -3.53 2.48 9.04
CA ILE A 241 -2.49 2.85 10.01
C ILE A 241 -2.17 1.73 11.01
N ASP A 242 -3.15 0.90 11.34
CA ASP A 242 -2.98 -0.13 12.38
C ASP A 242 -2.32 -1.39 11.85
N THR A 243 -2.67 -1.77 10.63
CA THR A 243 -2.16 -2.99 10.00
C THR A 243 -1.05 -2.71 9.01
N SER A 244 -0.88 -1.48 8.53
CA SER A 244 0.11 -1.11 7.51
C SER A 244 -0.05 -1.84 6.18
N ILE A 245 -1.23 -2.41 5.92
CA ILE A 245 -1.59 -2.93 4.60
C ILE A 245 -2.04 -1.79 3.71
N LEU A 246 -1.78 -1.89 2.42
CA LEU A 246 -2.32 -0.94 1.45
C LEU A 246 -3.84 -1.12 1.40
N ILE A 247 -4.57 -0.02 1.57
CA ILE A 247 -6.02 0.05 1.35
C ILE A 247 -6.27 0.24 -0.15
N THR A 248 -5.57 1.20 -0.75
CA THR A 248 -5.73 1.51 -2.16
C THR A 248 -4.56 2.30 -2.74
N THR A 249 -4.45 2.29 -4.07
CA THR A 249 -3.62 3.24 -4.82
C THR A 249 -4.46 4.39 -5.37
N GLY A 250 -3.88 5.59 -5.45
CA GLY A 250 -4.37 6.66 -6.32
C GLY A 250 -3.95 6.35 -7.75
N VAL A 251 -3.02 7.15 -8.29
CA VAL A 251 -2.24 6.76 -9.49
C VAL A 251 -1.17 5.75 -9.08
N CYS A 252 -0.99 4.67 -9.86
CA CYS A 252 0.02 3.65 -9.58
C CYS A 252 0.74 3.28 -10.87
N ASP A 253 1.73 4.07 -11.27
CA ASP A 253 2.44 3.79 -12.51
C ASP A 253 3.38 2.58 -12.38
N ILE A 254 4.04 2.44 -11.22
CA ILE A 254 5.02 1.38 -10.98
C ILE A 254 5.14 1.07 -9.47
N THR A 255 5.34 -0.22 -9.16
CA THR A 255 5.80 -0.72 -7.85
C THR A 255 6.79 -1.86 -8.07
N PRO A 256 7.58 -2.27 -7.06
CA PRO A 256 8.44 -3.44 -7.13
C PRO A 256 7.69 -4.71 -7.53
N GLU A 257 6.47 -4.87 -7.05
CA GLU A 257 5.58 -5.98 -7.39
C GLU A 257 5.20 -5.95 -8.88
N LEU A 258 4.73 -4.80 -9.39
CA LEU A 258 4.32 -4.64 -10.78
C LEU A 258 5.49 -4.76 -11.76
N VAL A 259 6.62 -4.11 -11.46
CA VAL A 259 7.80 -4.16 -12.33
C VAL A 259 8.41 -5.56 -12.37
N SER A 260 8.31 -6.33 -11.29
CA SER A 260 8.75 -7.72 -11.28
C SER A 260 7.92 -8.64 -12.19
N LEU A 261 6.66 -8.26 -12.47
CA LEU A 261 5.79 -8.90 -13.47
C LEU A 261 6.00 -8.35 -14.89
N GLY A 262 6.92 -7.39 -15.04
CA GLY A 262 7.24 -6.73 -16.29
C GLY A 262 6.36 -5.53 -16.64
N ILE A 263 5.54 -5.03 -15.71
CA ILE A 263 4.76 -3.81 -15.94
C ILE A 263 5.62 -2.61 -15.59
N VAL A 264 5.92 -1.80 -16.61
CA VAL A 264 6.74 -0.60 -16.44
C VAL A 264 5.92 0.68 -16.48
N LYS A 265 4.67 0.63 -16.97
CA LYS A 265 3.71 1.73 -16.91
C LYS A 265 2.30 1.18 -16.80
N MET A 266 1.47 1.85 -16.02
CA MET A 266 0.04 1.52 -15.92
C MET A 266 -0.80 2.80 -15.89
N ILE A 267 -1.49 3.07 -17.00
CA ILE A 267 -2.56 4.07 -17.05
C ILE A 267 -3.87 3.32 -16.86
N ALA A 268 -4.18 3.03 -15.61
CA ALA A 268 -5.36 2.25 -15.24
C ALA A 268 -6.10 2.88 -14.07
N LEU A 269 -7.43 2.73 -14.09
CA LEU A 269 -8.29 3.15 -13.01
C LEU A 269 -9.35 2.08 -12.74
N ASP A 270 -9.76 1.95 -11.49
CA ASP A 270 -11.05 1.39 -11.15
C ASP A 270 -12.14 2.34 -11.67
N ARG A 271 -12.70 1.97 -12.82
CA ARG A 271 -13.68 2.79 -13.54
C ARG A 271 -15.04 2.79 -12.83
N VAL A 272 -15.37 1.72 -12.11
CA VAL A 272 -16.60 1.65 -11.30
C VAL A 272 -16.53 2.67 -10.18
N ASN A 273 -15.47 2.67 -9.37
CA ASN A 273 -15.29 3.61 -8.28
C ASN A 273 -15.02 5.03 -8.77
N SER A 274 -14.36 5.20 -9.92
CA SER A 274 -14.19 6.53 -10.54
C SER A 274 -15.54 7.18 -10.90
N ARG A 275 -16.49 6.43 -11.47
CA ARG A 275 -17.85 6.95 -11.76
C ARG A 275 -18.62 7.27 -10.48
N LYS A 276 -18.43 6.49 -9.40
CA LYS A 276 -19.03 6.79 -8.10
C LYS A 276 -18.44 8.07 -7.50
N LEU A 277 -17.12 8.28 -7.60
CA LEU A 277 -16.46 9.51 -7.16
C LEU A 277 -16.96 10.73 -7.95
N GLU A 278 -17.07 10.62 -9.28
CA GLU A 278 -17.62 11.67 -10.13
C GLU A 278 -19.02 12.09 -9.67
N LYS A 279 -19.92 11.12 -9.47
CA LYS A 279 -21.26 11.37 -8.94
C LYS A 279 -21.25 12.02 -7.55
N LEU A 280 -20.36 11.59 -6.67
CA LEU A 280 -20.22 12.12 -5.31
C LEU A 280 -19.75 13.59 -5.33
N ILE A 281 -18.88 13.95 -6.28
CA ILE A 281 -18.46 15.33 -6.54
C ILE A 281 -19.63 16.17 -7.05
N GLU A 282 -20.39 15.67 -8.02
CA GLU A 282 -21.59 16.34 -8.56
C GLU A 282 -22.66 16.58 -7.48
N GLU A 283 -22.80 15.65 -6.54
CA GLU A 283 -23.71 15.76 -5.39
C GLU A 283 -23.18 16.67 -4.27
N GLY A 284 -21.96 17.18 -4.38
CA GLY A 284 -21.34 18.07 -3.38
C GLY A 284 -20.97 17.37 -2.06
N LYS A 285 -20.72 16.05 -2.08
CA LYS A 285 -20.40 15.23 -0.90
C LYS A 285 -18.91 14.89 -0.76
N ALA A 286 -18.08 15.35 -1.70
CA ALA A 286 -16.66 15.00 -1.81
C ALA A 286 -15.79 15.60 -0.70
N ASP A 287 -16.37 16.42 0.16
CA ASP A 287 -15.77 16.93 1.38
C ASP A 287 -15.75 15.88 2.51
N LYS A 288 -16.62 14.86 2.48
CA LYS A 288 -16.81 13.88 3.57
C LYS A 288 -16.44 12.44 3.20
N GLU A 289 -16.56 12.09 1.94
CA GLU A 289 -16.36 10.72 1.47
C GLU A 289 -15.66 10.73 0.10
N TRP A 290 -14.97 9.65 -0.20
CA TRP A 290 -14.35 9.45 -1.51
C TRP A 290 -14.22 7.98 -1.86
N TYR A 291 -14.24 7.68 -3.16
CA TYR A 291 -13.99 6.35 -3.70
C TYR A 291 -12.59 6.29 -4.27
N ALA A 292 -11.87 5.20 -3.98
CA ALA A 292 -10.52 5.06 -4.51
C ALA A 292 -10.51 4.63 -5.97
N GLN A 293 -9.62 5.23 -6.76
CA GLN A 293 -9.61 5.09 -8.21
C GLN A 293 -8.54 4.14 -8.76
N GLY A 294 -7.62 3.62 -7.92
CA GLY A 294 -6.60 2.68 -8.35
C GLY A 294 -6.89 1.24 -7.91
N PHE A 295 -5.85 0.46 -7.62
CA PHE A 295 -6.02 -0.88 -7.03
C PHE A 295 -6.68 -0.73 -5.66
N ASN A 296 -7.83 -1.34 -5.47
CA ASN A 296 -8.62 -1.29 -4.25
C ASN A 296 -8.54 -2.63 -3.53
N LEU A 297 -8.33 -2.64 -2.20
CA LEU A 297 -8.44 -3.86 -1.42
C LEU A 297 -9.82 -4.49 -1.65
N TYR A 298 -9.81 -5.77 -1.99
CA TYR A 298 -10.98 -6.54 -2.39
C TYR A 298 -11.24 -7.71 -1.44
N ASP A 299 -10.18 -8.40 -1.00
CA ASP A 299 -10.29 -9.58 -0.14
C ASP A 299 -8.97 -9.83 0.61
N THR A 300 -9.05 -10.25 1.86
CA THR A 300 -7.90 -10.62 2.70
C THR A 300 -8.35 -11.48 3.89
N ASN A 301 -7.44 -12.34 4.38
CA ASN A 301 -7.61 -13.05 5.66
C ASN A 301 -7.00 -12.30 6.87
N ILE A 302 -6.53 -11.06 6.67
CA ILE A 302 -6.03 -10.21 7.75
C ILE A 302 -7.21 -9.59 8.48
N LYS A 303 -7.22 -9.69 9.81
CA LYS A 303 -8.27 -9.11 10.64
C LYS A 303 -8.04 -7.60 10.78
N LEU A 304 -8.82 -6.82 10.03
CA LEU A 304 -8.81 -5.35 10.12
C LEU A 304 -9.70 -4.87 11.27
N HIS A 305 -9.28 -3.80 11.94
CA HIS A 305 -10.09 -3.18 12.99
C HIS A 305 -11.38 -2.59 12.41
N ASP A 306 -12.48 -2.81 13.12
CA ASP A 306 -13.79 -2.30 12.74
C ASP A 306 -14.04 -0.98 13.48
N TYR A 307 -13.76 0.12 12.79
CA TYR A 307 -14.01 1.47 13.28
C TYR A 307 -15.46 1.85 13.00
N GLY A 308 -16.39 1.18 13.68
CA GLY A 308 -17.78 1.64 13.71
C GLY A 308 -17.87 3.07 14.23
N SER A 309 -18.89 3.82 13.83
CA SER A 309 -19.14 5.25 14.12
C SER A 309 -19.26 5.64 15.60
N GLY A 310 -18.95 4.75 16.54
CA GLY A 310 -18.97 4.99 17.99
C GLY A 310 -17.69 4.58 18.74
N ARG A 311 -16.64 4.11 18.07
CA ARG A 311 -15.38 3.71 18.72
C ARG A 311 -14.21 4.53 18.18
N SER A 312 -13.88 5.59 18.90
CA SER A 312 -12.58 6.25 18.74
C SER A 312 -11.46 5.23 18.97
N PRO A 313 -10.35 5.27 18.21
CA PRO A 313 -9.21 4.39 18.43
C PRO A 313 -8.78 4.44 19.91
N SER A 314 -8.46 3.30 20.49
CA SER A 314 -7.95 3.22 21.86
C SER A 314 -6.53 3.75 21.89
N THR A 315 -6.36 5.07 21.90
CA THR A 315 -5.05 5.68 22.07
C THR A 315 -4.59 5.52 23.52
N PRO A 316 -3.29 5.28 23.79
CA PRO A 316 -2.73 5.33 25.14
C PRO A 316 -3.12 6.63 25.87
N VAL A 317 -3.26 7.72 25.12
CA VAL A 317 -3.72 9.04 25.58
C VAL A 317 -5.11 8.98 26.25
N LYS A 318 -6.03 8.13 25.78
CA LYS A 318 -7.35 7.93 26.41
C LYS A 318 -7.22 7.38 27.83
N TYR A 319 -6.30 6.44 28.04
CA TYR A 319 -6.03 5.88 29.36
C TYR A 319 -5.31 6.88 30.26
N PHE A 320 -4.35 7.64 29.72
CA PHE A 320 -3.70 8.73 30.45
C PHE A 320 -4.68 9.84 30.85
N PHE A 321 -5.58 10.22 29.95
CA PHE A 321 -6.61 11.23 30.21
C PHE A 321 -7.63 10.74 31.26
N ALA A 322 -8.11 9.50 31.13
CA ALA A 322 -8.98 8.89 32.12
C ALA A 322 -8.30 8.77 33.50
N LEU A 323 -7.03 8.36 33.54
CA LEU A 323 -6.24 8.31 34.76
C LEU A 323 -6.05 9.71 35.36
N SER A 324 -5.78 10.71 34.52
CA SER A 324 -5.66 12.11 34.94
C SER A 324 -6.96 12.64 35.53
N LEU A 325 -8.11 12.31 34.94
CA LEU A 325 -9.44 12.64 35.46
C LEU A 325 -9.71 11.98 36.81
N VAL A 326 -9.33 10.71 36.98
CA VAL A 326 -9.46 9.99 38.26
C VAL A 326 -8.60 10.65 39.34
N VAL A 327 -7.35 11.00 39.01
CA VAL A 327 -6.45 11.71 39.94
C VAL A 327 -7.00 13.10 40.28
N LEU A 328 -7.56 13.82 39.31
CA LEU A 328 -8.21 15.11 39.50
C LEU A 328 -9.44 15.00 40.43
N ALA A 329 -10.29 14.00 40.22
CA ALA A 329 -11.47 13.76 41.07
C ALA A 329 -11.07 13.40 42.52
N MET A 330 -10.06 12.54 42.67
CA MET A 330 -9.54 12.17 43.99
C MET A 330 -8.92 13.35 44.73
N THR A 331 -8.19 14.22 44.02
CA THR A 331 -7.62 15.43 44.63
C THR A 331 -8.71 16.41 45.02
N ALA A 332 -9.70 16.67 44.15
CA ALA A 332 -10.83 17.56 44.43
C ALA A 332 -11.60 17.13 45.69
N LEU A 333 -12.01 15.85 45.78
CA LEU A 333 -12.71 15.29 46.93
C LEU A 333 -11.88 15.36 48.22
N TRP A 334 -10.56 15.21 48.10
CA TRP A 334 -9.66 15.32 49.24
C TRP A 334 -9.51 16.77 49.73
N THR A 335 -9.44 17.75 48.82
CA THR A 335 -9.47 19.18 49.18
C THR A 335 -10.80 19.57 49.83
N GLU A 336 -11.93 19.10 49.32
CA GLU A 336 -13.25 19.40 49.90
C GLU A 336 -13.39 18.85 51.32
N ARG A 337 -12.92 17.62 51.57
CA ARG A 337 -12.86 17.02 52.92
C ARG A 337 -11.97 17.80 53.87
N ARG A 338 -10.92 18.46 53.36
CA ARG A 338 -9.97 19.24 54.17
C ARG A 338 -10.48 20.63 54.56
N TRP A 339 -11.46 21.16 53.83
CA TRP A 339 -12.07 22.47 54.10
C TRP A 339 -13.34 22.36 54.95
N LYS A 340 -13.91 21.15 55.08
CA LYS A 340 -15.03 20.84 55.98
C LYS A 340 -14.57 20.37 57.38
N TRP A 341 -13.28 20.46 57.69
CA TRP A 341 -12.67 20.16 58.99
C TRP A 341 -11.89 21.34 59.52
#